data_AF-Q8BY66-F1
#
_entry.id   AF-Q8BY66-F1
#
_cell.length_a   1.000
_cell.length_b   1.000
_cell.length_c   1.000
_cell.angle_alpha   90.00
_cell.angle_beta   90.00
_cell.angle_gamma   90.00
#
_symmetry.space_group_name_H-M   'P 1'
#
loop_
_entity.id
_entity.type
_entity.pdbx_description
1 polymer ?
#
loop_
_entity_poly.entity_id
_entity_poly.type
_entity_poly.pdbx_seq_one_letter_code
_entity_poly.pdbx_strand_id
1 'polypeptide(L)'
;MSRKMAGRKLIRLPQIKEKMATENLEETDWVTFGVILRKVTPQSATSGQTFSIWKLNDLHDLTQCVSLFLFGDVHKDLWKTEQGTVIGLLNANPMKPKDGLKEVCLSIDHPQKVLIMGEAMDLGACKAKKKNGEPCTQTVNLHDCEYCQYHIRAQYKKLSAKRTDLQSTFSGGRIPKKFRKGTSLKERLCQDGFYYGGVSSESFAASR
;
A
#
# COMPACT_ATOMS: atom_id res chain seq x y z
N MET A 1 6.06 -14.72 -21.07
CA MET A 1 6.27 -14.70 -19.61
C MET A 1 6.77 -16.03 -19.06
N SER A 2 6.09 -17.16 -19.30
CA SER A 2 6.44 -18.46 -18.70
C SER A 2 7.90 -18.89 -18.87
N ARG A 3 8.51 -18.68 -20.04
CA ARG A 3 9.94 -18.99 -20.27
C ARG A 3 10.91 -18.14 -19.45
N LYS A 4 10.58 -16.86 -19.20
CA LYS A 4 11.40 -15.97 -18.36
C LYS A 4 11.24 -16.24 -16.87
N MET A 5 10.14 -16.90 -16.47
CA MET A 5 9.83 -17.19 -15.07
C MET A 5 10.15 -18.65 -14.67
N ALA A 6 10.33 -19.54 -15.65
CA ALA A 6 10.65 -20.93 -15.41
C ALA A 6 11.96 -21.07 -14.62
N GLY A 7 11.91 -21.82 -13.51
CA GLY A 7 13.06 -22.07 -12.64
C GLY A 7 13.42 -20.91 -11.70
N ARG A 8 12.67 -19.79 -11.71
CA ARG A 8 12.96 -18.61 -10.88
C ARG A 8 12.03 -18.50 -9.68
N LYS A 9 12.58 -18.05 -8.55
CA LYS A 9 11.82 -17.78 -7.32
C LYS A 9 11.17 -16.39 -7.40
N LEU A 10 9.84 -16.35 -7.34
CA LEU A 10 9.11 -15.09 -7.24
C LEU A 10 9.20 -14.54 -5.82
N ILE A 11 9.74 -13.33 -5.67
CA ILE A 11 9.84 -12.61 -4.40
C ILE A 11 9.04 -11.30 -4.51
N ARG A 12 8.10 -11.08 -3.60
CA ARG A 12 7.33 -9.82 -3.56
C ARG A 12 8.20 -8.68 -3.06
N LEU A 13 7.98 -7.47 -3.59
CA LEU A 13 8.74 -6.26 -3.20
C LEU A 13 8.83 -6.06 -1.66
N PRO A 14 7.73 -6.18 -0.89
CA PRO A 14 7.77 -6.14 0.58
C PRO A 14 8.75 -7.12 1.25
N GLN A 15 8.87 -8.32 0.69
CA GLN A 15 9.65 -9.41 1.27
C GLN A 15 11.14 -9.28 1.00
N ILE A 16 11.55 -8.44 0.03
CA ILE A 16 12.95 -8.30 -0.37
C ILE A 16 13.82 -7.93 0.84
N LYS A 17 13.36 -7.00 1.68
CA LYS A 17 14.12 -6.57 2.86
C LYS A 17 14.43 -7.71 3.83
N GLU A 18 13.44 -8.55 4.09
CA GLU A 18 13.57 -9.71 4.99
C GLU A 18 14.45 -10.78 4.34
N LYS A 19 14.21 -11.08 3.05
CA LYS A 19 14.99 -12.06 2.30
C LYS A 19 16.46 -11.67 2.17
N MET A 20 16.77 -10.38 2.03
CA MET A 20 18.15 -9.87 2.07
C MET A 20 18.86 -10.09 3.41
N ALA A 21 18.10 -10.18 4.51
CA ALA A 21 18.67 -10.38 5.85
C ALA A 21 18.83 -11.86 6.20
N THR A 22 17.98 -12.74 5.65
CA THR A 22 17.93 -14.16 6.01
C THR A 22 18.58 -15.08 4.99
N GLU A 23 18.54 -14.74 3.70
CA GLU A 23 18.96 -15.60 2.60
C GLU A 23 20.07 -14.94 1.76
N ASN A 24 20.98 -15.76 1.22
CA ASN A 24 21.93 -15.32 0.19
C ASN A 24 21.19 -15.18 -1.16
N LEU A 25 20.65 -14.00 -1.42
CA LEU A 25 19.94 -13.69 -2.68
C LEU A 25 20.83 -13.78 -3.92
N GLU A 26 22.16 -13.81 -3.78
CA GLU A 26 23.11 -13.97 -4.88
C GLU A 26 23.11 -15.39 -5.46
N GLU A 27 22.79 -16.41 -4.65
CA GLU A 27 22.77 -17.82 -5.07
C GLU A 27 21.41 -18.26 -5.62
N THR A 28 20.38 -17.43 -5.47
CA THR A 28 19.02 -17.74 -5.89
C THR A 28 18.69 -16.99 -7.17
N ASP A 29 18.20 -17.67 -8.22
CA ASP A 29 17.61 -16.97 -9.37
C ASP A 29 16.20 -16.49 -8.98
N TRP A 30 16.07 -15.19 -8.74
CA TRP A 30 14.83 -14.57 -8.27
C TRP A 30 14.32 -13.47 -9.20
N VAL A 31 13.01 -13.26 -9.11
CA VAL A 31 12.29 -12.24 -9.87
C VAL A 31 11.30 -11.51 -8.96
N THR A 32 11.19 -10.20 -9.15
CA THR A 32 10.15 -9.38 -8.53
C THR A 32 9.44 -8.54 -9.57
N PHE A 33 8.27 -8.02 -9.20
CA PHE A 33 7.47 -7.16 -10.06
C PHE A 33 7.11 -5.89 -9.32
N GLY A 34 7.12 -4.78 -10.05
CA GLY A 34 6.75 -3.49 -9.52
C GLY A 34 6.37 -2.51 -10.60
N VAL A 35 5.69 -1.45 -10.20
CA VAL A 35 5.31 -0.34 -11.04
C VAL A 35 6.21 0.85 -10.71
N ILE A 36 6.65 1.56 -11.75
CA ILE A 36 7.44 2.79 -11.60
C ILE A 36 6.52 3.90 -11.07
N LEU A 37 6.53 4.13 -9.76
CA LEU A 37 5.73 5.18 -9.12
C LEU A 37 6.30 6.57 -9.32
N ARG A 38 7.64 6.71 -9.30
CA ARG A 38 8.32 8.00 -9.45
C ARG A 38 9.71 7.77 -10.02
N LYS A 39 10.18 8.74 -10.81
CA LYS A 39 11.53 8.76 -11.37
C LYS A 39 12.27 10.02 -10.91
N VAL A 40 13.57 9.89 -10.68
CA VAL A 40 14.47 11.01 -10.41
C VAL A 40 15.77 10.76 -11.18
N THR A 41 16.30 11.79 -11.83
CA THR A 41 17.55 11.70 -12.63
C THR A 41 18.61 12.63 -12.07
N PRO A 42 19.19 12.32 -10.90
CA PRO A 42 20.24 13.15 -10.31
C PRO A 42 21.59 12.99 -11.04
N GLN A 43 22.46 13.97 -10.83
CA GLN A 43 23.88 13.87 -11.16
C GLN A 43 24.67 13.43 -9.92
N SER A 44 25.61 12.51 -10.12
CA SER A 44 26.51 12.05 -9.06
C SER A 44 27.48 13.16 -8.69
N ALA A 45 27.48 13.58 -7.43
CA ALA A 45 28.43 14.56 -6.92
C ALA A 45 29.89 14.07 -6.97
N THR A 46 30.11 12.76 -6.92
CA THR A 46 31.46 12.16 -6.88
C THR A 46 32.02 11.90 -8.28
N SER A 47 31.19 11.40 -9.20
CA SER A 47 31.65 10.99 -10.54
C SER A 47 31.24 11.94 -11.66
N GLY A 48 30.35 12.90 -11.39
CA GLY A 48 29.74 13.77 -12.41
C GLY A 48 28.75 13.06 -13.35
N GLN A 49 28.63 11.74 -13.26
CA GLN A 49 27.78 10.94 -14.15
C GLN A 49 26.30 11.05 -13.76
N THR A 50 25.43 11.14 -14.77
CA THR A 50 23.98 11.06 -14.58
C THR A 50 23.55 9.63 -14.32
N PHE A 51 22.62 9.45 -13.40
CA PHE A 51 22.00 8.16 -13.13
C PHE A 51 20.51 8.34 -12.90
N SER A 52 19.74 7.25 -12.97
CA SER A 52 18.31 7.28 -12.68
C SER A 52 17.99 6.51 -11.43
N ILE A 53 17.03 7.02 -10.66
CA ILE A 53 16.44 6.34 -9.51
C ILE A 53 14.96 6.15 -9.82
N TRP A 54 14.52 4.90 -9.79
CA TRP A 54 13.11 4.53 -9.91
C TRP A 54 12.58 4.08 -8.55
N LYS A 55 11.48 4.70 -8.12
CA LYS A 55 10.75 4.25 -6.94
C LYS A 55 9.69 3.25 -7.39
N LEU A 56 9.84 2.01 -6.93
CA LEU A 56 9.02 0.87 -7.32
C LEU A 56 8.09 0.46 -6.18
N ASN A 57 6.89 0.02 -6.54
CA ASN A 57 5.90 -0.55 -5.62
C ASN A 57 5.03 -1.59 -6.36
N ASP A 58 4.50 -2.58 -5.67
CA ASP A 58 3.66 -3.64 -6.26
C ASP A 58 2.15 -3.32 -6.25
N LEU A 59 1.77 -2.09 -5.89
CA LEU A 59 0.39 -1.59 -5.77
C LEU A 59 -0.47 -2.30 -4.71
N HIS A 60 0.12 -3.14 -3.85
CA HIS A 60 -0.60 -3.69 -2.69
C HIS A 60 -0.30 -2.89 -1.43
N ASP A 61 0.97 -2.86 -0.99
CA ASP A 61 1.37 -2.06 0.17
C ASP A 61 2.16 -0.83 -0.28
N LEU A 62 1.44 0.27 -0.48
CA LEU A 62 1.99 1.56 -0.90
C LEU A 62 2.94 2.21 0.13
N THR A 63 3.08 1.64 1.33
CA THR A 63 4.06 2.12 2.33
C THR A 63 5.45 1.55 2.09
N GLN A 64 5.54 0.39 1.46
CA GLN A 64 6.81 -0.30 1.22
C GLN A 64 7.27 -0.08 -0.22
N CYS A 65 8.20 0.85 -0.40
CA CYS A 65 8.79 1.14 -1.69
C CYS A 65 10.24 0.66 -1.75
N VAL A 66 10.66 0.28 -2.96
CA VAL A 66 12.04 -0.09 -3.26
C VAL A 66 12.60 0.92 -4.25
N SER A 67 13.82 1.37 -4.02
CA SER A 67 14.53 2.31 -4.88
C SER A 67 15.51 1.55 -5.78
N LEU A 68 15.25 1.53 -7.08
CA LEU A 68 16.12 0.94 -8.08
C LEU A 68 17.03 2.01 -8.69
N PHE A 69 18.34 1.78 -8.62
CA PHE A 69 19.37 2.64 -9.18
C PHE A 69 19.85 2.09 -10.51
N LEU A 70 19.79 2.93 -11.54
CA LEU A 70 20.23 2.64 -12.89
C LEU A 70 21.47 3.48 -13.18
N PHE A 71 22.59 2.82 -13.45
CA PHE A 71 23.88 3.46 -13.73
C PHE A 71 24.34 3.16 -15.16
N GLY A 72 25.25 3.99 -15.68
CA GLY A 72 25.97 3.71 -16.93
C GLY A 72 25.05 3.39 -18.10
N ASP A 73 25.27 2.24 -18.73
CA ASP A 73 24.51 1.84 -19.93
C ASP A 73 23.05 1.48 -19.62
N VAL A 74 22.79 0.92 -18.44
CA VAL A 74 21.41 0.68 -17.97
C VAL A 74 20.63 1.99 -17.87
N HIS A 75 21.28 3.05 -17.39
CA HIS A 75 20.67 4.38 -17.38
C HIS A 75 20.35 4.83 -18.80
N LYS A 76 21.32 4.81 -19.72
CA LYS A 76 21.15 5.29 -21.11
C LYS A 76 20.02 4.58 -21.85
N ASP A 77 19.86 3.28 -21.64
CA ASP A 77 18.85 2.47 -22.33
C ASP A 77 17.45 2.66 -21.74
N LEU A 78 17.34 2.69 -20.41
CA LEU A 78 16.04 2.58 -19.75
C LEU A 78 15.48 3.90 -19.24
N TRP A 79 16.27 4.98 -19.10
CA TRP A 79 15.81 6.19 -18.41
C TRP A 79 14.57 6.85 -19.01
N LYS A 80 14.26 6.64 -20.29
CA LYS A 80 13.08 7.20 -20.96
C LYS A 80 11.78 6.43 -20.68
N THR A 81 11.85 5.28 -20.01
CA THR A 81 10.68 4.45 -19.66
C THR A 81 9.64 5.28 -18.88
N GLU A 82 8.37 5.18 -19.23
CA GLU A 82 7.32 6.03 -18.67
C GLU A 82 7.01 5.70 -17.20
N GLN A 83 6.58 6.69 -16.43
CA GLN A 83 6.04 6.47 -15.08
C GLN A 83 4.70 5.72 -15.21
N GLY A 84 4.44 4.78 -14.30
CA GLY A 84 3.28 3.88 -14.41
C GLY A 84 3.56 2.60 -15.18
N THR A 85 4.77 2.42 -15.72
CA THR A 85 5.17 1.16 -16.36
C THR A 85 5.33 0.04 -15.33
N VAL A 86 4.73 -1.10 -15.60
CA VAL A 86 4.95 -2.38 -14.90
C VAL A 86 6.24 -2.99 -15.41
N ILE A 87 7.14 -3.28 -14.48
CA ILE A 87 8.43 -3.91 -14.74
C ILE A 87 8.60 -5.19 -13.93
N GLY A 88 9.21 -6.18 -14.54
CA GLY A 88 9.84 -7.31 -13.87
C GLY A 88 11.33 -7.01 -13.66
N LEU A 89 11.81 -7.21 -12.44
CA LEU A 89 13.20 -7.03 -12.08
C LEU A 89 13.78 -8.39 -11.71
N LEU A 90 14.89 -8.77 -12.36
CA LEU A 90 15.51 -10.08 -12.23
C LEU A 90 16.90 -9.94 -11.62
N ASN A 91 17.21 -10.72 -10.59
CA ASN A 91 18.55 -10.81 -9.96
C ASN A 91 19.24 -9.45 -9.77
N ALA A 92 18.54 -8.51 -9.12
CA ALA A 92 19.08 -7.20 -8.81
C ALA A 92 20.06 -7.27 -7.63
N ASN A 93 21.03 -6.38 -7.65
CA ASN A 93 22.11 -6.34 -6.66
C ASN A 93 21.70 -5.47 -5.47
N PRO A 94 21.77 -5.99 -4.23
CA PRO A 94 21.68 -5.20 -3.01
C PRO A 94 22.60 -3.98 -3.02
N MET A 95 22.09 -2.83 -2.60
CA MET A 95 22.93 -1.68 -2.25
C MET A 95 22.82 -1.40 -0.76
N LYS A 96 23.93 -0.91 -0.17
CA LYS A 96 23.91 -0.40 1.20
C LYS A 96 22.87 0.73 1.30
N PRO A 97 21.97 0.70 2.30
CA PRO A 97 21.04 1.80 2.51
C PRO A 97 21.83 3.06 2.81
N LYS A 98 21.38 4.22 2.31
CA LYS A 98 21.94 5.50 2.72
C LYS A 98 21.57 5.75 4.18
N ASP A 99 22.52 6.28 4.95
CA ASP A 99 22.39 6.52 6.38
C ASP A 99 21.06 7.20 6.73
N GLY A 100 20.27 6.54 7.58
CA GLY A 100 18.98 7.04 8.09
C GLY A 100 17.74 6.62 7.29
N LEU A 101 17.86 6.11 6.06
CA LEU A 101 16.72 5.65 5.26
C LEU A 101 16.54 4.13 5.37
N LYS A 102 15.36 3.69 5.85
CA LYS A 102 14.98 2.27 5.94
C LYS A 102 14.52 1.66 4.60
N GLU A 103 14.61 2.42 3.52
CA GLU A 103 14.21 2.00 2.17
C GLU A 103 15.22 0.99 1.59
N VAL A 104 14.71 -0.02 0.88
CA VAL A 104 15.55 -0.99 0.19
C VAL A 104 16.09 -0.35 -1.09
N CYS A 105 17.40 -0.41 -1.27
CA CYS A 105 18.07 0.09 -2.46
C CYS A 105 18.62 -1.09 -3.26
N LEU A 106 18.29 -1.14 -4.55
CA LEU A 106 18.77 -2.16 -5.49
C LEU A 106 19.47 -1.49 -6.66
N SER A 107 20.44 -2.16 -7.27
CA SER A 107 21.03 -1.77 -8.55
C SER A 107 20.99 -2.94 -9.53
N ILE A 108 21.24 -2.63 -10.79
CA ILE A 108 21.40 -3.62 -11.85
C ILE A 108 22.60 -3.28 -12.71
N ASP A 109 23.24 -4.33 -13.17
CA ASP A 109 24.43 -4.37 -14.02
C ASP A 109 24.09 -4.40 -15.52
N HIS A 110 22.97 -5.04 -15.89
CA HIS A 110 22.60 -5.25 -17.29
C HIS A 110 21.15 -4.84 -17.60
N PRO A 111 20.87 -4.14 -18.74
CA PRO A 111 19.52 -3.71 -19.10
C PRO A 111 18.50 -4.86 -19.22
N GLN A 112 18.95 -6.04 -19.65
CA GLN A 112 18.09 -7.22 -19.80
C GLN A 112 17.54 -7.78 -18.48
N LYS A 113 18.09 -7.37 -17.32
CA LYS A 113 17.54 -7.68 -15.99
C LYS A 113 16.28 -6.88 -15.68
N VAL A 114 15.90 -5.93 -16.55
CA VAL A 114 14.59 -5.27 -16.52
C VAL A 114 13.73 -5.82 -17.65
N LEU A 115 12.54 -6.27 -17.30
CA LEU A 115 11.51 -6.72 -18.22
C LEU A 115 10.36 -5.71 -18.19
N ILE A 116 10.22 -4.92 -19.24
CA ILE A 116 9.05 -4.05 -19.41
C ILE A 116 7.84 -4.92 -19.78
N MET A 117 6.76 -4.82 -18.99
CA MET A 117 5.54 -5.62 -19.19
C MET A 117 4.39 -4.83 -19.80
N GLY A 118 4.29 -3.54 -19.50
CA GLY A 118 3.20 -2.67 -19.98
C GLY A 118 2.88 -1.55 -19.00
N GLU A 119 1.71 -0.95 -19.12
CA GLU A 119 1.23 0.14 -18.26
C GLU A 119 0.31 -0.38 -17.15
N ALA A 120 0.41 0.19 -15.94
CA ALA A 120 -0.44 -0.14 -14.81
C ALA A 120 -1.76 0.64 -14.89
N MET A 121 -2.80 0.02 -15.45
CA MET A 121 -4.13 0.63 -15.59
C MET A 121 -4.76 1.04 -14.25
N ASP A 122 -4.45 0.30 -13.18
CA ASP A 122 -5.03 0.53 -11.86
C ASP A 122 -4.23 1.55 -11.01
N LEU A 123 -3.11 2.09 -11.53
CA LEU A 123 -2.36 3.12 -10.83
C LEU A 123 -3.13 4.45 -10.91
N GLY A 124 -3.66 4.91 -9.77
CA GLY A 124 -4.42 6.15 -9.69
C GLY A 124 -4.06 7.02 -8.51
N ALA A 125 -4.78 8.13 -8.38
CA ALA A 125 -4.72 9.02 -7.22
C ALA A 125 -6.00 8.90 -6.38
N CYS A 126 -5.86 9.11 -5.07
CA CYS A 126 -6.95 9.03 -4.12
C CYS A 126 -8.09 10.00 -4.46
N LYS A 127 -9.33 9.49 -4.55
CA LYS A 127 -10.53 10.24 -4.91
C LYS A 127 -11.01 11.24 -3.83
N ALA A 128 -10.42 11.19 -2.64
CA ALA A 128 -10.80 12.09 -1.55
C ALA A 128 -10.24 13.50 -1.73
N LYS A 129 -10.87 14.46 -1.07
CA LYS A 129 -10.35 15.82 -0.91
C LYS A 129 -9.68 15.96 0.45
N LYS A 130 -8.56 16.68 0.47
CA LYS A 130 -7.89 17.13 1.69
C LYS A 130 -8.79 18.13 2.43
N LYS A 131 -8.44 18.44 3.69
CA LYS A 131 -9.18 19.40 4.52
C LYS A 131 -9.19 20.83 3.94
N ASN A 132 -8.19 21.19 3.14
CA ASN A 132 -8.10 22.46 2.43
C ASN A 132 -8.96 22.51 1.15
N GLY A 133 -9.67 21.43 0.81
CA GLY A 133 -10.52 21.35 -0.39
C GLY A 133 -9.82 20.84 -1.65
N GLU A 134 -8.49 20.75 -1.66
CA GLU A 134 -7.71 20.22 -2.78
C GLU A 134 -7.89 18.69 -2.95
N PRO A 135 -7.74 18.15 -4.18
CA PRO A 135 -7.70 16.72 -4.38
C PRO A 135 -6.49 16.08 -3.68
N CYS A 136 -6.68 14.86 -3.17
CA CYS A 136 -5.60 14.09 -2.59
C CYS A 136 -4.66 13.57 -3.69
N THR A 137 -3.36 13.81 -3.53
CA THR A 137 -2.31 13.40 -4.49
C THR A 137 -1.68 12.06 -4.14
N GLN A 138 -2.21 11.36 -3.14
CA GLN A 138 -1.67 10.07 -2.72
C GLN A 138 -2.01 9.00 -3.76
N THR A 139 -1.01 8.23 -4.17
CA THR A 139 -1.20 7.09 -5.08
C THR A 139 -2.07 6.02 -4.43
N VAL A 140 -2.90 5.37 -5.24
CA VAL A 140 -3.79 4.27 -4.84
C VAL A 140 -3.86 3.24 -5.96
N ASN A 141 -4.22 2.01 -5.59
CA ASN A 141 -4.64 0.98 -6.53
C ASN A 141 -6.16 1.08 -6.73
N LEU A 142 -6.61 1.49 -7.91
CA LEU A 142 -8.01 1.70 -8.23
C LEU A 142 -8.83 0.40 -8.20
N HIS A 143 -8.20 -0.75 -8.47
CA HIS A 143 -8.85 -2.05 -8.40
C HIS A 143 -9.23 -2.43 -6.96
N ASP A 144 -8.31 -2.20 -6.02
CA ASP A 144 -8.51 -2.59 -4.62
C ASP A 144 -9.26 -1.51 -3.81
N CYS A 145 -8.85 -0.25 -3.95
CA CYS A 145 -9.45 0.86 -3.21
C CYS A 145 -9.19 2.23 -3.85
N GLU A 146 -10.26 2.96 -4.15
CA GLU A 146 -10.21 4.35 -4.66
C GLU A 146 -9.67 5.38 -3.63
N TYR A 147 -9.41 4.97 -2.38
CA TYR A 147 -9.02 5.84 -1.27
C TYR A 147 -7.71 5.40 -0.61
N CYS A 148 -6.84 6.36 -0.30
CA CYS A 148 -5.59 6.08 0.39
C CYS A 148 -5.80 5.70 1.87
N GLN A 149 -4.76 5.15 2.51
CA GLN A 149 -4.78 4.70 3.92
C GLN A 149 -5.24 5.78 4.93
N TYR A 150 -5.02 7.05 4.63
CA TYR A 150 -5.51 8.15 5.47
C TYR A 150 -7.02 8.38 5.31
N HIS A 151 -7.53 8.36 4.07
CA HIS A 151 -8.92 8.68 3.77
C HIS A 151 -9.86 7.48 3.87
N ILE A 152 -9.35 6.25 3.75
CA ILE A 152 -10.16 5.02 3.87
C ILE A 152 -10.88 4.94 5.22
N ARG A 153 -10.25 5.38 6.32
CA ARG A 153 -10.88 5.41 7.65
C ARG A 153 -12.08 6.35 7.71
N ALA A 154 -11.99 7.50 7.05
CA ALA A 154 -13.08 8.47 7.00
C ALA A 154 -14.22 7.94 6.12
N GLN A 155 -13.91 7.28 5.01
CA GLN A 155 -14.92 6.68 4.14
C GLN A 155 -15.60 5.47 4.78
N TYR A 156 -14.84 4.62 5.45
CA TYR A 156 -15.38 3.51 6.22
C TYR A 156 -16.41 3.98 7.24
N LYS A 157 -16.11 5.04 8.01
CA LYS A 157 -17.07 5.64 8.96
C LYS A 157 -18.32 6.22 8.29
N LYS A 158 -18.16 6.86 7.12
CA LYS A 158 -19.30 7.41 6.36
C LYS A 158 -20.20 6.31 5.80
N LEU A 159 -19.61 5.22 5.31
CA LEU A 159 -20.34 4.08 4.77
C LEU A 159 -20.98 3.26 5.89
N SER A 160 -20.28 3.04 7.00
CA SER A 160 -20.82 2.32 8.15
C SER A 160 -21.98 3.07 8.79
N ALA A 161 -21.98 4.41 8.80
CA ALA A 161 -23.11 5.22 9.27
C ALA A 161 -24.41 4.97 8.50
N LYS A 162 -24.33 4.50 7.25
CA LYS A 162 -25.49 4.18 6.42
C LYS A 162 -25.97 2.73 6.57
N ARG A 163 -25.25 1.89 7.31
CA ARG A 163 -25.58 0.47 7.52
C ARG A 163 -25.87 0.22 8.99
N THR A 164 -27.15 0.03 9.32
CA THR A 164 -27.63 -0.15 10.70
C THR A 164 -26.93 -1.33 11.41
N ASP A 165 -26.63 -2.41 10.70
CA ASP A 165 -25.95 -3.59 11.26
C ASP A 165 -24.52 -3.31 11.73
N LEU A 166 -23.86 -2.31 11.13
CA LEU A 166 -22.52 -1.84 11.51
C LEU A 166 -22.58 -0.66 12.50
N GLN A 167 -23.77 -0.12 12.75
CA GLN A 167 -24.06 0.87 13.79
C GLN A 167 -24.44 0.20 15.12
N SER A 168 -23.88 -0.97 15.43
CA SER A 168 -24.01 -1.49 16.79
C SER A 168 -23.40 -0.47 17.74
N THR A 169 -24.20 -0.02 18.70
CA THR A 169 -23.87 1.08 19.64
C THR A 169 -22.69 0.74 20.57
N PHE A 170 -22.07 -0.42 20.39
CA PHE A 170 -21.08 -0.99 21.30
C PHE A 170 -19.72 -1.34 20.67
N SER A 171 -19.59 -1.42 19.33
CA SER A 171 -18.35 -1.92 18.71
C SER A 171 -17.20 -0.89 18.60
N GLY A 172 -17.32 0.27 19.25
CA GLY A 172 -16.34 1.37 19.17
C GLY A 172 -15.72 1.83 20.48
N GLY A 173 -15.98 1.16 21.61
CA GLY A 173 -15.40 1.49 22.93
C GLY A 173 -15.71 2.90 23.46
N ARG A 174 -16.51 3.70 22.75
CA ARG A 174 -16.93 5.05 23.17
C ARG A 174 -18.42 5.03 23.50
N ILE A 175 -18.69 4.71 24.76
CA ILE A 175 -19.96 4.95 25.40
C ILE A 175 -20.32 6.44 25.17
N PRO A 176 -21.50 6.76 24.59
CA PRO A 176 -21.93 8.15 24.43
C PRO A 176 -21.87 8.87 25.77
N LYS A 177 -21.40 10.14 25.81
CA LYS A 177 -21.22 10.90 27.08
C LYS A 177 -22.47 10.91 27.99
N LYS A 178 -23.66 10.74 27.42
CA LYS A 178 -24.93 10.61 28.15
C LYS A 178 -24.99 9.37 29.06
N PHE A 179 -24.30 8.29 28.72
CA PHE A 179 -24.22 7.04 29.49
C PHE A 179 -22.98 6.97 30.41
N ARG A 180 -22.22 8.07 30.53
CA ARG A 180 -20.96 8.13 31.29
C ARG A 180 -21.14 8.59 32.74
N LYS A 181 -22.30 9.14 33.09
CA LYS A 181 -22.68 9.42 34.50
C LYS A 181 -23.28 8.14 35.08
N GLY A 182 -22.81 7.76 36.27
CA GLY A 182 -23.12 6.50 36.94
C GLY A 182 -24.58 6.34 37.32
N THR A 183 -25.41 5.94 36.36
CA THR A 183 -26.67 5.26 36.65
C THR A 183 -26.40 3.78 36.85
N SER A 184 -27.05 3.22 37.86
CA SER A 184 -26.86 1.83 38.30
C SER A 184 -27.20 0.85 37.16
N LEU A 185 -26.60 -0.34 37.18
CA LEU A 185 -26.86 -1.38 36.16
C LEU A 185 -28.37 -1.71 36.03
N LYS A 186 -29.12 -1.53 37.13
CA LYS A 186 -30.57 -1.70 37.22
C LYS A 186 -31.33 -0.61 36.43
N GLU A 187 -30.91 0.65 36.48
CA GLU A 187 -31.53 1.73 35.69
C GLU A 187 -31.29 1.55 34.19
N ARG A 188 -30.12 1.03 33.79
CA ARG A 188 -29.80 0.78 32.38
C ARG A 188 -30.61 -0.34 31.74
N LEU A 189 -31.07 -1.30 32.54
CA LEU A 189 -31.85 -2.44 32.07
C LEU A 189 -33.36 -2.18 32.10
N CYS A 190 -33.82 -1.23 32.90
CA CYS A 190 -35.25 -1.03 33.17
C CYS A 190 -35.88 0.16 32.45
N GLN A 191 -35.13 1.07 31.83
CA GLN A 191 -35.72 2.27 31.21
C GLN A 191 -35.79 2.26 29.69
N ASP A 192 -34.83 1.66 28.97
CA ASP A 192 -34.84 1.66 27.51
C ASP A 192 -34.67 0.23 26.99
N GLY A 193 -35.58 -0.17 26.11
CA GLY A 193 -35.65 -1.53 25.59
C GLY A 193 -34.31 -2.09 25.11
N PHE A 194 -34.06 -3.38 25.40
CA PHE A 194 -32.84 -4.04 24.94
C PHE A 194 -32.99 -4.45 23.47
N TYR A 195 -31.91 -4.28 22.70
CA TYR A 195 -31.83 -4.77 21.32
C TYR A 195 -30.90 -5.99 21.30
N TYR A 196 -31.43 -7.15 20.92
CA TYR A 196 -30.66 -8.39 20.80
C TYR A 196 -31.06 -9.12 19.52
N GLY A 197 -30.07 -9.59 18.75
CA GLY A 197 -30.33 -10.34 17.52
C GLY A 197 -31.03 -9.56 16.41
N GLY A 198 -30.88 -8.23 16.36
CA GLY A 198 -31.54 -7.38 15.36
C GLY A 198 -32.99 -7.03 15.68
N VAL A 199 -33.50 -7.42 16.85
CA VAL A 199 -34.89 -7.16 17.28
C VAL A 199 -34.87 -6.33 18.56
N SER A 200 -35.77 -5.34 18.64
CA SER A 200 -35.97 -4.56 19.87
C SER A 200 -36.87 -5.32 20.83
N SER A 201 -36.70 -5.10 22.13
CA SER A 201 -37.59 -5.66 23.15
C SER A 201 -39.04 -5.17 22.98
N GLU A 202 -39.26 -3.98 22.44
CA GLU A 202 -40.60 -3.46 22.10
C GLU A 202 -41.22 -4.25 20.94
N SER A 203 -40.45 -4.51 19.88
CA SER A 203 -40.88 -5.31 18.73
C SER A 203 -41.16 -6.76 19.11
N PHE A 204 -40.36 -7.32 20.02
CA PHE A 204 -40.58 -8.66 20.58
C PHE A 204 -41.84 -8.71 21.46
N ALA A 205 -42.09 -7.70 22.30
CA ALA A 205 -43.28 -7.61 23.12
C ALA A 205 -44.57 -7.43 22.30
N ALA A 206 -44.49 -6.72 21.17
CA ALA A 206 -45.62 -6.52 20.25
C ALA A 206 -45.93 -7.72 19.34
N SER A 207 -45.08 -8.75 19.36
CA SER A 207 -45.25 -9.98 18.54
C SER A 207 -45.92 -11.13 19.32
N ARG A 208 -46.42 -10.85 20.53
CA ARG A 208 -47.19 -11.78 21.37
C ARG A 208 -48.67 -11.46 21.36
#